data_AF-A0A0Q9YKN7-F1
#
_entry.id   AF-A0A0Q9YKN7-F1
#
_cell.length_a   1.000
_cell.length_b   1.000
_cell.length_c   1.000
_cell.angle_alpha   90.00
_cell.angle_beta   90.00
_cell.angle_gamma   90.00
#
_symmetry.space_group_name_H-M   'P 1'
#
loop_
_entity.id
_entity.type
_entity.pdbx_description
1 polymer ?
#
loop_
_entity_poly.entity_id
_entity_poly.type
_entity_poly.pdbx_seq_one_letter_code
_entity_poly.pdbx_strand_id
1 'polypeptide(L)'
;MANTNPFSHSIFPTELLAKVLSYLKPHELYGKDGAALVNKRFRDVSQIDSQIKETLLQLTPKPLIAYCKQHPDKVPSILSDEAVFSRLSLEKIIEITGHHLPLARKLLGDNEIMQQLPVELFGLLSKKHLEIAKHILNDSDLKQKLDGYSLALLGKNHLEIAKQILNDSDLKQKLDGYSLALLGENHLKITKQILNDNDLKQKLDGENLAQLGKNHLEITKQILNDSDLKQKFDGDDNFAQLGANHLEIAKLILNDNDLKQKLNGCDLAQLGTNHLEIAKQILNDNDLKQKLNGYDLARLGKNHLEIANQIFNDNNLKLKLNIHNLARLGTNHLKIAKFILNNRHLKEKLYGHDLVQLGKNHLEIAKQILNDNNLKQKLDGWNLEELGKRHLGIVKQILTDDNLKPKLHDWNLATFGNNDLEIAKLILDDNNLKKTLSGWKLSEIGANHLAIAKQIMNDSSLVKILDNSEQYYKNCILNYISLADKIQQLALELCHTPVEPNNQRKRKRTEIEDLADHVFPSPKKICMVAQYQLRVTSNRTKLNAPPLNDSNVNQIARQVKPA
;
A
#
# COMPACT_ATOMS: atom_id res chain seq x y z
N MET A 1 -29.13 24.94 -32.27
CA MET A 1 -29.52 23.57 -31.89
C MET A 1 -28.57 23.13 -30.79
N ALA A 2 -29.11 22.87 -29.61
CA ALA A 2 -28.35 22.77 -28.37
C ALA A 2 -27.48 21.50 -28.32
N ASN A 3 -26.23 21.71 -27.90
CA ASN A 3 -25.23 20.69 -27.64
C ASN A 3 -25.56 20.03 -26.29
N THR A 4 -26.30 18.92 -26.30
CA THR A 4 -26.55 18.13 -25.09
C THR A 4 -25.37 17.20 -24.84
N ASN A 5 -24.61 17.52 -23.79
CA ASN A 5 -23.61 16.67 -23.18
C ASN A 5 -24.28 15.38 -22.65
N PRO A 6 -23.92 14.18 -23.14
CA PRO A 6 -24.55 12.91 -22.73
C PRO A 6 -24.23 12.51 -21.27
N PHE A 7 -23.41 13.28 -20.55
CA PHE A 7 -23.02 12.99 -19.17
C PHE A 7 -23.71 13.89 -18.12
N SER A 8 -24.81 14.56 -18.47
CA SER A 8 -25.58 15.37 -17.51
C SER A 8 -26.54 14.57 -16.60
N HIS A 9 -26.50 13.24 -16.66
CA HIS A 9 -27.32 12.38 -15.80
C HIS A 9 -26.51 11.79 -14.65
N SER A 10 -26.76 12.32 -13.47
CA SER A 10 -26.44 11.77 -12.14
C SER A 10 -27.10 10.41 -11.85
N ILE A 11 -27.43 9.62 -12.87
CA ILE A 11 -28.36 8.49 -12.83
C ILE A 11 -27.61 7.15 -12.80
N PHE A 12 -26.47 7.05 -13.51
CA PHE A 12 -25.74 5.79 -13.64
C PHE A 12 -25.25 5.18 -12.32
N PRO A 13 -24.70 5.95 -11.35
CA PRO A 13 -24.30 5.39 -10.06
C PRO A 13 -25.51 4.85 -9.27
N THR A 14 -26.63 5.58 -9.25
CA THR A 14 -27.82 5.20 -8.50
C THR A 14 -28.53 3.98 -9.09
N GLU A 15 -28.60 3.87 -10.43
CA GLU A 15 -29.12 2.69 -11.11
C GLU A 15 -28.22 1.46 -10.90
N LEU A 16 -26.90 1.64 -11.01
CA LEU A 16 -25.94 0.59 -10.71
C LEU A 16 -26.06 0.12 -9.24
N LEU A 17 -26.22 1.04 -8.28
CA LEU A 17 -26.48 0.72 -6.87
C LEU A 17 -27.76 -0.08 -6.71
N ALA A 18 -28.88 0.44 -7.23
CA ALA A 18 -30.19 -0.22 -7.13
C ALA A 18 -30.15 -1.64 -7.71
N LYS A 19 -29.37 -1.84 -8.76
CA LYS A 19 -29.25 -3.13 -9.43
C LYS A 19 -28.26 -4.06 -8.76
N VAL A 20 -27.11 -3.56 -8.29
CA VAL A 20 -26.21 -4.28 -7.37
C VAL A 20 -26.96 -4.76 -6.13
N LEU A 21 -27.80 -3.92 -5.54
CA LEU A 21 -28.69 -4.26 -4.42
C LEU A 21 -29.70 -5.34 -4.81
N SER A 22 -30.32 -5.24 -5.99
CA SER A 22 -31.29 -6.23 -6.48
C SER A 22 -30.70 -7.63 -6.65
N TYR A 23 -29.39 -7.71 -6.86
CA TYR A 23 -28.67 -8.97 -7.00
C TYR A 23 -28.42 -9.68 -5.69
N LEU A 24 -28.62 -9.03 -4.54
CA LEU A 24 -28.32 -9.60 -3.24
C LEU A 24 -29.58 -10.24 -2.66
N LYS A 25 -29.49 -11.52 -2.30
CA LYS A 25 -30.53 -12.14 -1.47
C LYS A 25 -30.58 -11.42 -0.12
N PRO A 26 -31.72 -11.40 0.61
CA PRO A 26 -31.80 -10.76 1.92
C PRO A 26 -30.68 -11.21 2.88
N HIS A 27 -30.31 -12.50 2.88
CA HIS A 27 -29.20 -13.00 3.68
C HIS A 27 -27.80 -12.72 3.11
N GLU A 28 -27.67 -12.33 1.85
CA GLU A 28 -26.41 -11.83 1.26
C GLU A 28 -26.19 -10.35 1.63
N LEU A 29 -27.26 -9.60 1.94
CA LEU A 29 -27.18 -8.26 2.56
C LEU A 29 -26.70 -8.32 4.02
N TYR A 30 -26.98 -9.44 4.71
CA TYR A 30 -26.68 -9.62 6.14
C TYR A 30 -25.61 -10.70 6.44
N GLY A 31 -24.98 -11.27 5.41
CA GLY A 31 -24.07 -12.42 5.52
C GLY A 31 -24.79 -13.74 5.85
N LYS A 32 -24.17 -14.90 5.52
CA LYS A 32 -24.73 -16.24 5.82
C LYS A 32 -25.04 -16.43 7.32
N ASP A 33 -24.36 -15.69 8.19
CA ASP A 33 -24.58 -15.71 9.65
C ASP A 33 -25.78 -14.86 10.10
N GLY A 34 -26.27 -13.93 9.27
CA GLY A 34 -27.42 -13.07 9.58
C GLY A 34 -28.78 -13.77 9.46
N ALA A 35 -28.90 -14.78 8.59
CA ALA A 35 -30.16 -15.51 8.41
C ALA A 35 -30.43 -16.58 9.47
N ALA A 36 -29.37 -17.14 10.08
CA ALA A 36 -29.49 -18.15 11.13
C ALA A 36 -29.79 -17.55 12.52
N LEU A 37 -29.74 -16.22 12.66
CA LEU A 37 -29.81 -15.52 13.95
C LEU A 37 -31.07 -14.66 14.15
N VAL A 38 -32.20 -15.05 13.53
CA VAL A 38 -33.51 -14.40 13.74
C VAL A 38 -34.15 -14.80 15.08
N ASN A 39 -33.34 -14.90 16.16
CA ASN A 39 -33.89 -14.99 17.50
C ASN A 39 -33.01 -14.26 18.52
N LYS A 40 -33.57 -13.16 19.06
CA LYS A 40 -33.18 -12.45 20.29
C LYS A 40 -31.93 -11.55 20.34
N ARG A 41 -31.15 -11.34 19.26
CA ARG A 41 -29.95 -10.47 19.24
C ARG A 41 -29.98 -9.28 18.27
N PHE A 42 -31.16 -8.73 17.99
CA PHE A 42 -31.31 -7.65 16.99
C PHE A 42 -30.80 -6.26 17.42
N ARG A 43 -30.40 -6.04 18.69
CA ARG A 43 -29.85 -4.73 19.14
C ARG A 43 -28.32 -4.63 19.00
N ASP A 44 -27.58 -5.70 19.28
CA ASP A 44 -26.11 -5.66 19.28
C ASP A 44 -25.51 -5.73 17.87
N VAL A 45 -26.15 -6.45 16.95
CA VAL A 45 -25.71 -6.56 15.54
C VAL A 45 -25.96 -5.25 14.78
N SER A 46 -27.05 -4.53 15.09
CA SER A 46 -27.36 -3.23 14.48
C SER A 46 -26.32 -2.17 14.83
N GLN A 47 -25.78 -2.17 16.06
CA GLN A 47 -24.70 -1.28 16.45
C GLN A 47 -23.39 -1.62 15.73
N ILE A 48 -23.01 -2.90 15.66
CA ILE A 48 -21.77 -3.32 14.99
C ILE A 48 -21.82 -3.07 13.47
N ASP A 49 -22.97 -3.32 12.84
CA ASP A 49 -23.18 -3.01 11.42
C ASP A 49 -23.09 -1.50 11.16
N SER A 50 -23.69 -0.69 12.05
CA SER A 50 -23.54 0.78 12.00
C SER A 50 -22.08 1.19 12.12
N GLN A 51 -21.30 0.60 13.02
CA GLN A 51 -19.88 0.91 13.23
C GLN A 51 -18.97 0.57 12.06
N ILE A 52 -19.22 -0.58 11.44
CA ILE A 52 -18.48 -1.02 10.26
C ILE A 52 -18.79 -0.07 9.11
N LYS A 53 -20.07 0.26 8.91
CA LYS A 53 -20.49 1.27 7.95
C LYS A 53 -19.82 2.61 8.23
N GLU A 54 -19.82 3.07 9.48
CA GLU A 54 -19.16 4.30 9.88
C GLU A 54 -17.63 4.27 9.60
N THR A 55 -16.97 3.14 9.87
CA THR A 55 -15.53 2.97 9.60
C THR A 55 -15.22 2.94 8.11
N LEU A 56 -16.04 2.25 7.31
CA LEU A 56 -15.93 2.24 5.84
C LEU A 56 -16.18 3.64 5.27
N LEU A 57 -17.09 4.40 5.89
CA LEU A 57 -17.33 5.80 5.61
C LEU A 57 -16.16 6.71 6.02
N GLN A 58 -15.17 6.21 6.75
CA GLN A 58 -13.96 6.97 7.04
C GLN A 58 -12.78 6.68 6.10
N LEU A 59 -12.83 5.55 5.39
CA LEU A 59 -11.73 5.14 4.52
C LEU A 59 -11.69 6.00 3.25
N THR A 60 -10.49 6.44 2.90
CA THR A 60 -10.24 6.90 1.53
C THR A 60 -10.38 5.70 0.57
N PRO A 61 -10.61 5.93 -0.74
CA PRO A 61 -10.86 4.83 -1.68
C PRO A 61 -9.77 3.74 -1.67
N LYS A 62 -8.50 4.12 -1.45
CA LYS A 62 -7.36 3.18 -1.48
C LYS A 62 -7.36 2.19 -0.31
N PRO A 63 -7.44 2.60 0.98
CA PRO A 63 -7.69 1.72 2.11
C PRO A 63 -8.96 0.87 1.98
N LEU A 64 -10.06 1.43 1.46
CA LEU A 64 -11.31 0.69 1.26
C LEU A 64 -11.13 -0.48 0.28
N ILE A 65 -10.48 -0.24 -0.86
CA ILE A 65 -10.15 -1.30 -1.83
C ILE A 65 -9.23 -2.35 -1.19
N ALA A 66 -8.25 -1.92 -0.39
CA ALA A 66 -7.37 -2.85 0.30
C ALA A 66 -8.14 -3.75 1.28
N TYR A 67 -9.16 -3.21 1.95
CA TYR A 67 -10.07 -3.97 2.82
C TYR A 67 -10.93 -4.95 2.02
N CYS A 68 -11.58 -4.50 0.94
CA CYS A 68 -12.38 -5.37 0.05
C CYS A 68 -11.55 -6.50 -0.57
N LYS A 69 -10.25 -6.25 -0.83
CA LYS A 69 -9.30 -7.26 -1.28
C LYS A 69 -9.01 -8.33 -0.21
N GLN A 70 -9.01 -7.95 1.07
CA GLN A 70 -8.79 -8.87 2.19
C GLN A 70 -10.05 -9.63 2.58
N HIS A 71 -11.22 -8.98 2.45
CA HIS A 71 -12.53 -9.54 2.81
C HIS A 71 -13.52 -9.48 1.62
N PRO A 72 -13.31 -10.28 0.55
CA PRO A 72 -14.21 -10.33 -0.60
C PRO A 72 -15.67 -10.60 -0.27
N ASP A 73 -15.95 -11.41 0.75
CA ASP A 73 -17.30 -11.79 1.21
C ASP A 73 -18.10 -10.60 1.76
N LYS A 74 -17.42 -9.52 2.18
CA LYS A 74 -18.05 -8.29 2.70
C LYS A 74 -18.37 -7.28 1.59
N VAL A 75 -17.89 -7.49 0.36
CA VAL A 75 -18.13 -6.58 -0.76
C VAL A 75 -19.62 -6.29 -0.99
N PRO A 76 -20.53 -7.31 -1.02
CA PRO A 76 -21.97 -7.06 -1.12
C PRO A 76 -22.50 -6.08 -0.09
N SER A 77 -22.22 -6.29 1.20
CA SER A 77 -22.71 -5.41 2.27
C SER A 77 -22.11 -4.01 2.18
N ILE A 78 -20.83 -3.89 1.78
CA ILE A 78 -20.15 -2.60 1.60
C ILE A 78 -20.80 -1.79 0.48
N LEU A 79 -21.04 -2.41 -0.68
CA LEU A 79 -21.66 -1.73 -1.82
C LEU A 79 -23.16 -1.51 -1.64
N SER A 80 -23.79 -2.20 -0.69
CA SER A 80 -25.20 -1.99 -0.36
C SER A 80 -25.44 -0.73 0.49
N ASP A 81 -24.39 -0.20 1.09
CA ASP A 81 -24.46 1.01 1.89
C ASP A 81 -24.46 2.25 0.98
N GLU A 82 -25.56 2.99 0.99
CA GLU A 82 -25.76 4.16 0.11
C GLU A 82 -24.70 5.26 0.33
N ALA A 83 -24.24 5.45 1.55
CA ALA A 83 -23.27 6.49 1.88
C ALA A 83 -21.82 6.08 1.49
N VAL A 84 -21.50 4.78 1.55
CA VAL A 84 -20.24 4.24 1.01
C VAL A 84 -20.30 4.18 -0.51
N PHE A 85 -21.45 3.87 -1.10
CA PHE A 85 -21.57 3.80 -2.55
C PHE A 85 -21.49 5.19 -3.20
N SER A 86 -22.23 6.18 -2.68
CA SER A 86 -22.35 7.53 -3.26
C SER A 86 -21.05 8.33 -3.35
N ARG A 87 -20.05 7.98 -2.53
CA ARG A 87 -18.70 8.58 -2.56
C ARG A 87 -17.75 7.92 -3.55
N LEU A 88 -18.09 6.75 -4.09
CA LEU A 88 -17.20 6.01 -4.96
C LEU A 88 -17.44 6.40 -6.40
N SER A 89 -16.36 6.60 -7.16
CA SER A 89 -16.48 6.64 -8.61
C SER A 89 -16.84 5.26 -9.13
N LEU A 90 -17.46 5.23 -10.31
CA LEU A 90 -17.78 4.00 -11.03
C LEU A 90 -16.56 3.06 -11.14
N GLU A 91 -15.39 3.60 -11.48
CA GLU A 91 -14.14 2.83 -11.55
C GLU A 91 -13.85 2.07 -10.25
N LYS A 92 -14.06 2.71 -9.09
CA LYS A 92 -13.81 2.12 -7.78
C LYS A 92 -14.89 1.11 -7.40
N ILE A 93 -16.14 1.36 -7.76
CA ILE A 93 -17.24 0.38 -7.58
C ILE A 93 -16.93 -0.90 -8.37
N ILE A 94 -16.47 -0.77 -9.62
CA ILE A 94 -16.10 -1.92 -10.45
C ILE A 94 -14.85 -2.63 -9.93
N GLU A 95 -13.82 -1.89 -9.50
CA GLU A 95 -12.62 -2.48 -8.89
C GLU A 95 -12.99 -3.28 -7.63
N ILE A 96 -13.85 -2.75 -6.76
CA ILE A 96 -14.35 -3.43 -5.56
C ILE A 96 -15.19 -4.66 -5.94
N THR A 97 -16.12 -4.51 -6.89
CA THR A 97 -16.97 -5.61 -7.37
C THR A 97 -16.13 -6.76 -7.93
N GLY A 98 -15.04 -6.44 -8.64
CA GLY A 98 -14.09 -7.42 -9.18
C GLY A 98 -13.35 -8.25 -8.14
N HIS A 99 -13.38 -7.87 -6.86
CA HIS A 99 -12.87 -8.68 -5.77
C HIS A 99 -13.84 -9.79 -5.33
N HIS A 100 -15.13 -9.70 -5.65
CA HIS A 100 -16.16 -10.67 -5.24
C HIS A 100 -16.78 -11.36 -6.46
N LEU A 101 -16.26 -12.55 -6.77
CA LEU A 101 -16.63 -13.37 -7.93
C LEU A 101 -18.16 -13.52 -8.16
N PRO A 102 -18.99 -13.88 -7.16
CA PRO A 102 -20.43 -14.02 -7.40
C PRO A 102 -21.11 -12.72 -7.84
N LEU A 103 -20.70 -11.58 -7.30
CA LEU A 103 -21.26 -10.29 -7.68
C LEU A 103 -20.77 -9.85 -9.06
N ALA A 104 -19.48 -10.05 -9.35
CA ALA A 104 -18.95 -9.82 -10.68
C ALA A 104 -19.68 -10.66 -11.76
N ARG A 105 -20.01 -11.93 -11.46
CA ARG A 105 -20.82 -12.77 -12.37
C ARG A 105 -22.24 -12.23 -12.56
N LYS A 106 -22.90 -11.78 -11.49
CA LYS A 106 -24.25 -11.19 -11.58
C LYS A 106 -24.23 -9.90 -12.41
N LEU A 107 -23.21 -9.06 -12.24
CA LEU A 107 -23.01 -7.85 -13.04
C LEU A 107 -22.87 -8.16 -14.54
N LEU A 108 -22.09 -9.18 -14.90
CA LEU A 108 -21.93 -9.60 -16.30
C LEU A 108 -23.21 -10.20 -16.90
N GLY A 109 -24.03 -10.86 -16.08
CA GLY A 109 -25.32 -11.40 -16.51
C GLY A 109 -26.41 -10.35 -16.72
N ASP A 110 -26.10 -9.07 -16.46
CA ASP A 110 -27.03 -7.96 -16.62
C ASP A 110 -26.77 -7.17 -17.90
N ASN A 111 -27.51 -7.48 -18.95
CA ASN A 111 -27.35 -6.87 -20.25
C ASN A 111 -27.49 -5.33 -20.23
N GLU A 112 -28.31 -4.76 -19.36
CA GLU A 112 -28.53 -3.31 -19.31
C GLU A 112 -27.32 -2.59 -18.70
N ILE A 113 -26.77 -3.13 -17.59
CA ILE A 113 -25.54 -2.58 -17.00
C ILE A 113 -24.37 -2.75 -17.98
N MET A 114 -24.28 -3.93 -18.58
CA MET A 114 -23.17 -4.26 -19.49
C MET A 114 -23.17 -3.42 -20.77
N GLN A 115 -24.34 -2.94 -21.21
CA GLN A 115 -24.42 -1.99 -22.33
C GLN A 115 -23.92 -0.60 -21.97
N GLN A 116 -24.07 -0.20 -20.70
CA GLN A 116 -23.73 1.14 -20.22
C GLN A 116 -22.32 1.23 -19.61
N LEU A 117 -21.70 0.09 -19.25
CA LEU A 117 -20.38 0.09 -18.65
C LEU A 117 -19.29 0.46 -19.67
N PRO A 118 -18.41 1.43 -19.37
CA PRO A 118 -17.24 1.72 -20.19
C PRO A 118 -16.33 0.50 -20.32
N VAL A 119 -15.85 0.28 -21.54
CA VAL A 119 -15.13 -0.94 -21.96
C VAL A 119 -13.82 -1.12 -21.17
N GLU A 120 -13.16 -0.01 -20.84
CA GLU A 120 -11.92 0.01 -20.07
C GLU A 120 -12.08 -0.56 -18.66
N LEU A 121 -13.30 -0.54 -18.09
CA LEU A 121 -13.56 -1.04 -16.74
C LEU A 121 -13.65 -2.57 -16.67
N PHE A 122 -13.84 -3.25 -17.80
CA PHE A 122 -13.82 -4.72 -17.86
C PHE A 122 -12.47 -5.31 -17.44
N GLY A 123 -11.38 -4.58 -17.72
CA GLY A 123 -10.04 -4.90 -17.23
C GLY A 123 -9.93 -4.90 -15.70
N LEU A 124 -10.60 -3.96 -15.03
CA LEU A 124 -10.63 -3.87 -13.58
C LEU A 124 -11.49 -4.98 -12.96
N LEU A 125 -12.68 -5.21 -13.52
CA LEU A 125 -13.61 -6.24 -13.05
C LEU A 125 -12.98 -7.64 -13.08
N SER A 126 -12.23 -7.94 -14.13
CA SER A 126 -11.62 -9.25 -14.37
C SER A 126 -10.26 -9.46 -13.73
N LYS A 127 -9.64 -8.40 -13.19
CA LYS A 127 -8.27 -8.38 -12.66
C LYS A 127 -7.93 -9.52 -11.70
N LYS A 128 -8.90 -10.01 -10.93
CA LYS A 128 -8.72 -11.09 -9.94
C LYS A 128 -9.15 -12.46 -10.40
N HIS A 129 -10.16 -12.53 -11.25
CA HIS A 129 -10.82 -13.80 -11.56
C HIS A 129 -10.72 -14.09 -13.05
N LEU A 130 -9.96 -15.13 -13.38
CA LEU A 130 -9.81 -15.63 -14.74
C LEU A 130 -11.17 -15.95 -15.38
N GLU A 131 -12.12 -16.47 -14.62
CA GLU A 131 -13.46 -16.81 -15.09
C GLU A 131 -14.23 -15.59 -15.61
N ILE A 132 -14.07 -14.43 -14.96
CA ILE A 132 -14.69 -13.18 -15.40
C ILE A 132 -14.06 -12.74 -16.72
N ALA A 133 -12.73 -12.79 -16.83
CA ALA A 133 -12.04 -12.47 -18.08
C ALA A 133 -12.48 -13.40 -19.23
N LYS A 134 -12.62 -14.71 -18.96
CA LYS A 134 -13.11 -15.70 -19.94
C LYS A 134 -14.54 -15.39 -20.38
N HIS A 135 -15.41 -15.05 -19.44
CA HIS A 135 -16.80 -14.71 -19.75
C HIS A 135 -16.87 -13.50 -20.69
N ILE A 136 -16.14 -12.43 -20.36
CA ILE A 136 -16.08 -11.21 -21.19
C ILE A 136 -15.53 -11.50 -22.59
N LEU A 137 -14.47 -12.31 -22.70
CA LEU A 137 -13.84 -12.61 -23.99
C LEU A 137 -14.65 -13.58 -24.86
N ASN A 138 -15.47 -14.45 -24.26
CA ASN A 138 -16.31 -15.42 -24.96
C ASN A 138 -17.68 -14.86 -25.36
N ASP A 139 -18.11 -13.75 -24.75
CA ASP A 139 -19.33 -13.05 -25.14
C ASP A 139 -19.09 -12.27 -26.44
N SER A 140 -19.87 -12.56 -27.48
CA SER A 140 -19.67 -11.97 -28.82
C SER A 140 -19.82 -10.45 -28.83
N ASP A 141 -20.78 -9.91 -28.09
CA ASP A 141 -21.13 -8.50 -28.13
C ASP A 141 -20.09 -7.69 -27.35
N LEU A 142 -19.66 -8.21 -26.20
CA LEU A 142 -18.58 -7.59 -25.41
C LEU A 142 -17.25 -7.68 -26.15
N LYS A 143 -16.92 -8.85 -26.73
CA LYS A 143 -15.68 -9.07 -27.49
C LYS A 143 -15.53 -8.07 -28.63
N GLN A 144 -16.62 -7.73 -29.32
CA GLN A 144 -16.59 -6.75 -30.41
C GLN A 144 -16.29 -5.34 -29.91
N LYS A 145 -16.81 -4.96 -28.75
CA LYS A 145 -16.61 -3.63 -28.12
C LYS A 145 -15.20 -3.42 -27.57
N LEU A 146 -14.46 -4.49 -27.21
CA LEU A 146 -13.12 -4.38 -26.66
C LEU A 146 -12.15 -3.76 -27.66
N ASP A 147 -11.48 -2.68 -27.27
CA ASP A 147 -10.35 -2.09 -27.98
C ASP A 147 -9.01 -2.73 -27.55
N GLY A 148 -7.91 -2.31 -28.17
CA GLY A 148 -6.58 -2.85 -27.87
C GLY A 148 -6.18 -2.72 -26.40
N TYR A 149 -6.43 -1.55 -25.81
CA TYR A 149 -6.10 -1.27 -24.41
C TYR A 149 -6.90 -2.14 -23.44
N SER A 150 -8.20 -2.28 -23.67
CA SER A 150 -9.09 -3.10 -22.83
C SER A 150 -8.73 -4.59 -22.94
N LEU A 151 -8.41 -5.08 -24.15
CA LEU A 151 -7.88 -6.43 -24.36
C LEU A 151 -6.59 -6.64 -23.57
N ALA A 152 -5.67 -5.68 -23.63
CA ALA A 152 -4.41 -5.76 -22.89
C ALA A 152 -4.63 -5.83 -21.38
N LEU A 153 -5.57 -5.05 -20.82
CA LEU A 153 -5.91 -5.12 -19.40
C LEU A 153 -6.50 -6.49 -18.99
N LEU A 154 -7.37 -7.08 -19.82
CA LEU A 154 -7.91 -8.43 -19.56
C LEU A 154 -6.79 -9.48 -19.50
N GLY A 155 -5.83 -9.43 -20.43
CA GLY A 155 -4.73 -10.38 -20.51
C GLY A 155 -3.57 -10.14 -19.54
N LYS A 156 -3.37 -8.89 -19.07
CA LYS A 156 -2.22 -8.48 -18.24
C LYS A 156 -2.00 -9.35 -17.00
N ASN A 157 -3.07 -9.84 -16.37
CA ASN A 157 -2.99 -10.66 -15.16
C ASN A 157 -3.21 -12.16 -15.42
N HIS A 158 -3.69 -12.52 -16.62
CA HIS A 158 -4.15 -13.87 -16.94
C HIS A 158 -3.47 -14.38 -18.20
N LEU A 159 -2.45 -15.23 -18.03
CA LEU A 159 -1.68 -15.80 -19.14
C LEU A 159 -2.56 -16.50 -20.18
N GLU A 160 -3.61 -17.20 -19.74
CA GLU A 160 -4.52 -17.90 -20.65
C GLU A 160 -5.28 -16.93 -21.56
N ILE A 161 -5.77 -15.82 -20.99
CA ILE A 161 -6.48 -14.78 -21.74
C ILE A 161 -5.53 -14.09 -22.72
N ALA A 162 -4.32 -13.76 -22.28
CA ALA A 162 -3.32 -13.16 -23.17
C ALA A 162 -2.97 -14.06 -24.36
N LYS A 163 -2.90 -15.37 -24.16
CA LYS A 163 -2.74 -16.33 -25.26
C LYS A 163 -3.93 -16.35 -26.22
N GLN A 164 -5.16 -16.34 -25.69
CA GLN A 164 -6.36 -16.32 -26.52
C GLN A 164 -6.40 -15.06 -27.39
N ILE A 165 -6.08 -13.90 -26.82
CA ILE A 165 -6.02 -12.63 -27.55
C ILE A 165 -4.99 -12.69 -28.70
N LEU A 166 -3.79 -13.22 -28.46
CA LEU A 166 -2.75 -13.31 -29.49
C LEU A 166 -3.00 -14.40 -30.54
N ASN A 167 -3.80 -15.42 -30.23
CA ASN A 167 -4.12 -16.50 -31.15
C ASN A 167 -5.35 -16.19 -32.03
N ASP A 168 -6.13 -15.18 -31.67
CA ASP A 168 -7.27 -14.70 -32.44
C ASP A 168 -6.84 -13.55 -33.34
N SER A 169 -6.97 -13.70 -34.66
CA SER A 169 -6.48 -12.72 -35.63
C SER A 169 -7.14 -11.35 -35.46
N ASP A 170 -8.43 -11.33 -35.18
CA ASP A 170 -9.22 -10.10 -35.13
C ASP A 170 -8.89 -9.31 -33.87
N LEU A 171 -8.73 -10.02 -32.74
CA LEU A 171 -8.28 -9.41 -31.49
C LEU A 171 -6.82 -8.94 -31.57
N LYS A 172 -5.95 -9.76 -32.16
CA LYS A 172 -4.53 -9.44 -32.34
C LYS A 172 -4.33 -8.15 -33.15
N GLN A 173 -5.14 -7.92 -34.18
CA GLN A 173 -5.05 -6.71 -35.00
C GLN A 173 -5.38 -5.43 -34.24
N LYS A 174 -6.27 -5.50 -33.24
CA LYS A 174 -6.66 -4.35 -32.40
C LYS A 174 -5.54 -3.84 -31.47
N LEU A 175 -4.48 -4.63 -31.25
CA LEU A 175 -3.39 -4.27 -30.35
C LEU A 175 -2.40 -3.31 -31.02
N ASP A 176 -2.19 -2.14 -30.44
CA ASP A 176 -1.08 -1.24 -30.75
C ASP A 176 0.17 -1.55 -29.91
N GLY A 177 1.25 -0.79 -30.09
CA GLY A 177 2.51 -0.99 -29.38
C GLY A 177 2.36 -0.95 -27.85
N TYR A 178 1.61 0.03 -27.35
CA TYR A 178 1.34 0.20 -25.92
C TYR A 178 0.52 -0.96 -25.34
N SER A 179 -0.53 -1.37 -26.04
CA SER A 179 -1.36 -2.52 -25.66
C SER A 179 -0.56 -3.82 -25.64
N LEU A 180 0.33 -4.02 -26.62
CA LEU A 180 1.24 -5.17 -26.67
C LEU A 180 2.21 -5.17 -25.49
N ALA A 181 2.83 -4.03 -25.18
CA ALA A 181 3.73 -3.89 -24.04
C ALA A 181 3.01 -4.21 -22.71
N LEU A 182 1.80 -3.68 -22.55
CA LEU A 182 0.97 -3.91 -21.36
C LEU A 182 0.54 -5.38 -21.22
N LEU A 183 0.21 -6.04 -22.33
CA LEU A 183 -0.19 -7.44 -22.38
C LEU A 183 0.98 -8.38 -22.03
N GLY A 184 2.20 -8.06 -22.49
CA GLY A 184 3.40 -8.87 -22.28
C GLY A 184 4.14 -8.61 -20.96
N GLU A 185 4.00 -7.43 -20.34
CA GLU A 185 4.79 -6.97 -19.18
C GLU A 185 5.00 -8.03 -18.07
N ASN A 186 3.96 -8.81 -17.75
CA ASN A 186 3.98 -9.80 -16.67
C ASN A 186 4.26 -11.24 -17.15
N HIS A 187 4.25 -11.50 -18.45
CA HIS A 187 4.19 -12.84 -19.02
C HIS A 187 5.33 -13.10 -20.01
N LEU A 188 6.43 -13.70 -19.54
CA LEU A 188 7.59 -14.04 -20.38
C LEU A 188 7.20 -14.73 -21.71
N LYS A 189 6.25 -15.68 -21.66
CA LYS A 189 5.80 -16.41 -22.86
C LYS A 189 5.08 -15.53 -23.89
N ILE A 190 4.28 -14.57 -23.42
CA ILE A 190 3.54 -13.63 -24.26
C ILE A 190 4.52 -12.66 -24.90
N THR A 191 5.48 -12.13 -24.13
CA THR A 191 6.52 -11.25 -24.66
C THR A 191 7.35 -11.94 -25.74
N LYS A 192 7.77 -13.20 -25.54
CA LYS A 192 8.44 -13.98 -26.58
C LYS A 192 7.60 -14.13 -27.84
N GLN A 193 6.30 -14.39 -27.69
CA GLN A 193 5.38 -14.50 -28.83
C GLN A 193 5.28 -13.17 -29.60
N ILE A 194 5.18 -12.04 -28.89
CA ILE A 194 5.15 -10.69 -29.49
C ILE A 194 6.46 -10.40 -30.24
N LEU A 195 7.61 -10.69 -29.64
CA LEU A 195 8.92 -10.42 -30.27
C LEU A 195 9.26 -11.37 -31.43
N ASN A 196 8.63 -12.55 -31.49
CA ASN A 196 8.84 -13.50 -32.58
C ASN A 196 7.85 -13.30 -33.75
N ASP A 197 6.78 -12.52 -33.56
CA ASP A 197 5.83 -12.13 -34.61
C ASP A 197 6.29 -10.80 -35.21
N ASN A 198 6.71 -10.79 -36.48
CA ASN A 198 7.28 -9.61 -37.12
C ASN A 198 6.29 -8.43 -37.17
N ASP A 199 5.00 -8.68 -37.38
CA ASP A 199 3.99 -7.63 -37.49
C ASP A 199 3.77 -6.96 -36.13
N LEU A 200 3.74 -7.75 -35.06
CA LEU A 200 3.63 -7.23 -33.70
C LEU A 200 4.91 -6.51 -33.27
N LYS A 201 6.07 -7.10 -33.59
CA LYS A 201 7.39 -6.53 -33.29
C LYS A 201 7.57 -5.14 -33.92
N GLN A 202 7.03 -4.93 -35.12
CA GLN A 202 7.12 -3.63 -35.79
C GLN A 202 6.34 -2.52 -35.09
N LYS A 203 5.23 -2.85 -34.42
CA LYS A 203 4.39 -1.88 -33.67
C LYS A 203 5.04 -1.32 -32.41
N LEU A 204 6.09 -1.96 -31.89
CA LEU A 204 6.75 -1.55 -30.65
C LEU A 204 7.75 -0.40 -30.90
N ASP A 205 7.81 0.57 -29.99
CA ASP A 205 8.86 1.59 -29.91
C ASP A 205 9.81 1.31 -28.71
N GLY A 206 10.73 2.24 -28.43
CA GLY A 206 11.69 2.10 -27.33
C GLY A 206 11.05 1.99 -25.94
N GLU A 207 9.98 2.74 -25.65
CA GLU A 207 9.29 2.69 -24.35
C GLU A 207 8.57 1.36 -24.17
N ASN A 208 7.90 0.90 -25.22
CA ASN A 208 7.22 -0.40 -25.25
C ASN A 208 8.21 -1.56 -25.02
N LEU A 209 9.37 -1.51 -25.67
CA LEU A 209 10.44 -2.50 -25.49
C LEU A 209 11.03 -2.44 -24.08
N ALA A 210 11.24 -1.25 -23.52
CA ALA A 210 11.69 -1.07 -22.14
C ALA A 210 10.70 -1.71 -21.14
N GLN A 211 9.39 -1.48 -21.33
CA GLN A 211 8.35 -2.06 -20.49
C GLN A 211 8.31 -3.59 -20.57
N LEU A 212 8.49 -4.17 -21.76
CA LEU A 212 8.55 -5.62 -21.95
C LEU A 212 9.79 -6.25 -21.31
N GLY A 213 10.94 -5.57 -21.36
CA GLY A 213 12.22 -6.08 -20.87
C GLY A 213 12.46 -5.90 -19.37
N LYS A 214 11.95 -4.82 -18.74
CA LYS A 214 12.34 -4.43 -17.35
C LYS A 214 12.19 -5.53 -16.29
N ASN A 215 11.24 -6.45 -16.47
CA ASN A 215 10.97 -7.55 -15.53
C ASN A 215 11.64 -8.88 -15.92
N HIS A 216 12.11 -9.03 -17.16
CA HIS A 216 12.53 -10.32 -17.71
C HIS A 216 13.94 -10.24 -18.32
N LEU A 217 14.95 -10.70 -17.58
CA LEU A 217 16.35 -10.68 -18.02
C LEU A 217 16.56 -11.26 -19.43
N GLU A 218 15.91 -12.39 -19.72
CA GLU A 218 16.01 -13.07 -21.02
C GLU A 218 15.46 -12.23 -22.17
N ILE A 219 14.32 -11.56 -21.96
CA ILE A 219 13.72 -10.66 -22.96
C ILE A 219 14.65 -9.48 -23.21
N THR A 220 15.21 -8.89 -22.17
CA THR A 220 16.14 -7.77 -22.34
C THR A 220 17.37 -8.18 -23.14
N LYS A 221 17.93 -9.37 -22.89
CA LYS A 221 19.02 -9.90 -23.73
C LYS A 221 18.58 -10.10 -25.18
N GLN A 222 17.39 -10.63 -25.42
CA GLN A 222 16.82 -10.78 -26.76
C GLN A 222 16.69 -9.43 -27.47
N ILE A 223 16.15 -8.41 -26.80
CA ILE A 223 15.98 -7.05 -27.34
C ILE A 223 17.33 -6.43 -27.70
N LEU A 224 18.33 -6.54 -26.82
CA LEU A 224 19.65 -5.91 -27.03
C LEU A 224 20.51 -6.64 -28.08
N ASN A 225 20.23 -7.93 -28.33
CA ASN A 225 20.90 -8.72 -29.37
C ASN A 225 20.26 -8.59 -30.76
N ASP A 226 19.01 -8.09 -30.85
CA ASP A 226 18.34 -7.78 -32.12
C ASP A 226 18.67 -6.33 -32.50
N SER A 227 19.43 -6.15 -33.59
CA SER A 227 19.88 -4.83 -34.04
C SER A 227 18.74 -3.87 -34.36
N ASP A 228 17.63 -4.38 -34.90
CA ASP A 228 16.50 -3.56 -35.31
C ASP A 228 15.74 -3.07 -34.08
N LEU A 229 15.57 -3.94 -33.09
CA LEU A 229 14.97 -3.56 -31.80
C LEU A 229 15.87 -2.59 -31.02
N LYS A 230 17.18 -2.84 -31.00
CA LYS A 230 18.17 -1.97 -30.35
C LYS A 230 18.15 -0.56 -30.93
N GLN A 231 17.90 -0.40 -32.24
CA GLN A 231 17.83 0.90 -32.89
C GLN A 231 16.58 1.72 -32.54
N LYS A 232 15.48 1.07 -32.13
CA LYS A 232 14.23 1.74 -31.73
C LYS A 232 14.32 2.55 -30.44
N PHE A 233 15.43 2.42 -29.71
CA PHE A 233 15.72 3.22 -28.53
C PHE A 233 16.43 4.52 -28.92
N ASP A 234 15.83 5.64 -28.54
CA ASP A 234 16.25 7.01 -28.79
C ASP A 234 17.10 7.64 -27.66
N GLY A 235 17.15 7.01 -26.49
CA GLY A 235 18.01 7.43 -25.36
C GLY A 235 17.29 8.15 -24.23
N ASP A 236 15.97 8.35 -24.30
CA ASP A 236 15.21 8.97 -23.21
C ASP A 236 14.70 7.90 -22.22
N ASP A 237 15.47 7.63 -21.16
CA ASP A 237 15.17 6.75 -20.02
C ASP A 237 14.98 5.24 -20.34
N ASN A 238 14.75 4.89 -21.61
CA ASN A 238 14.36 3.55 -22.05
C ASN A 238 15.44 2.48 -21.76
N PHE A 239 16.72 2.79 -22.00
CA PHE A 239 17.82 1.86 -21.67
C PHE A 239 18.03 1.73 -20.17
N ALA A 240 17.93 2.84 -19.44
CA ALA A 240 18.13 2.81 -18.01
C ALA A 240 17.07 1.98 -17.29
N GLN A 241 15.84 1.93 -17.80
CA GLN A 241 14.79 1.03 -17.29
C GLN A 241 15.16 -0.45 -17.42
N LEU A 242 15.79 -0.86 -18.53
CA LEU A 242 16.24 -2.23 -18.75
C LEU A 242 17.34 -2.66 -17.77
N GLY A 243 18.30 -1.76 -17.48
CA GLY A 243 19.43 -2.04 -16.59
C GLY A 243 19.17 -1.78 -15.10
N ALA A 244 18.16 -0.99 -14.73
CA ALA A 244 17.94 -0.55 -13.34
C ALA A 244 17.76 -1.70 -12.33
N ASN A 245 17.20 -2.84 -12.78
CA ASN A 245 16.93 -4.01 -11.94
C ASN A 245 17.95 -5.14 -12.15
N HIS A 246 18.73 -5.12 -13.23
CA HIS A 246 19.59 -6.23 -13.65
C HIS A 246 21.03 -5.76 -13.87
N LEU A 247 21.93 -6.08 -12.92
CA LEU A 247 23.34 -5.69 -12.98
C LEU A 247 24.02 -6.10 -14.29
N GLU A 248 23.76 -7.32 -14.77
CA GLU A 248 24.33 -7.83 -16.02
C GLU A 248 23.95 -6.97 -17.24
N ILE A 249 22.70 -6.51 -17.29
CA ILE A 249 22.21 -5.64 -18.37
C ILE A 249 22.80 -4.25 -18.26
N ALA A 250 22.90 -3.69 -17.04
CA ALA A 250 23.56 -2.41 -16.85
C ALA A 250 25.03 -2.46 -17.31
N LYS A 251 25.75 -3.57 -17.05
CA LYS A 251 27.11 -3.79 -17.59
C LYS A 251 27.13 -3.87 -19.11
N LEU A 252 26.20 -4.61 -19.70
CA LEU A 252 26.09 -4.72 -21.16
C LEU A 252 25.89 -3.35 -21.80
N ILE A 253 24.94 -2.55 -21.29
CA ILE A 253 24.66 -1.19 -21.77
C ILE A 253 25.89 -0.30 -21.68
N LEU A 254 26.62 -0.30 -20.55
CA LEU A 254 27.80 0.56 -20.37
C LEU A 254 29.05 0.09 -21.12
N ASN A 255 29.12 -1.18 -21.50
CA ASN A 255 30.24 -1.73 -22.29
C ASN A 255 29.99 -1.65 -23.80
N ASP A 256 28.76 -1.39 -24.23
CA ASP A 256 28.40 -1.17 -25.63
C ASP A 256 28.52 0.32 -25.96
N ASN A 257 29.49 0.67 -26.82
CA ASN A 257 29.79 2.07 -27.13
C ASN A 257 28.58 2.83 -27.70
N ASP A 258 27.78 2.19 -28.56
CA ASP A 258 26.63 2.85 -29.19
C ASP A 258 25.55 3.16 -28.15
N LEU A 259 25.26 2.19 -27.27
CA LEU A 259 24.29 2.37 -26.19
C LEU A 259 24.77 3.42 -25.18
N LYS A 260 26.03 3.31 -24.76
CA LYS A 260 26.68 4.21 -23.82
C LYS A 260 26.60 5.67 -24.27
N GLN A 261 26.75 5.94 -25.57
CA GLN A 261 26.68 7.30 -26.10
C GLN A 261 25.28 7.90 -26.03
N LYS A 262 24.23 7.07 -26.18
CA LYS A 262 22.83 7.49 -26.09
C LYS A 262 22.37 7.85 -24.67
N LEU A 263 23.08 7.40 -23.62
CA LEU A 263 22.69 7.67 -22.24
C LEU A 263 22.89 9.15 -21.87
N ASN A 264 21.89 9.74 -21.22
CA ASN A 264 21.97 11.04 -20.59
C ASN A 264 22.31 10.94 -19.09
N GLY A 265 22.39 12.08 -18.38
CA GLY A 265 22.71 12.10 -16.94
C GLY A 265 21.69 11.36 -16.07
N CYS A 266 20.39 11.44 -16.40
CA CYS A 266 19.31 10.76 -15.69
C CYS A 266 19.42 9.23 -15.86
N ASP A 267 19.67 8.76 -17.09
CA ASP A 267 19.89 7.35 -17.39
C ASP A 267 21.03 6.76 -16.56
N LEU A 268 22.17 7.45 -16.57
CA LEU A 268 23.37 7.04 -15.84
C LEU A 268 23.09 6.97 -14.33
N ALA A 269 22.42 7.98 -13.79
CA ALA A 269 22.00 7.98 -12.40
C ALA A 269 21.09 6.79 -12.09
N GLN A 270 20.12 6.50 -12.96
CA GLN A 270 19.20 5.39 -12.80
C GLN A 270 19.90 4.02 -12.85
N LEU A 271 20.82 3.81 -13.79
CA LEU A 271 21.63 2.59 -13.86
C LEU A 271 22.49 2.40 -12.61
N GLY A 272 23.12 3.46 -12.11
CA GLY A 272 24.04 3.36 -10.97
C GLY A 272 23.39 3.40 -9.58
N THR A 273 22.14 3.87 -9.45
CA THR A 273 21.49 4.05 -8.13
C THR A 273 21.34 2.75 -7.34
N ASN A 274 21.14 1.63 -8.03
CA ASN A 274 20.94 0.32 -7.40
C ASN A 274 22.20 -0.56 -7.45
N HIS A 275 23.19 -0.19 -8.27
CA HIS A 275 24.33 -1.04 -8.62
C HIS A 275 25.64 -0.31 -8.34
N LEU A 276 26.28 -0.62 -7.21
CA LEU A 276 27.53 0.02 -6.78
C LEU A 276 28.62 -0.03 -7.86
N GLU A 277 28.80 -1.19 -8.51
CA GLU A 277 29.81 -1.39 -9.56
C GLU A 277 29.57 -0.47 -10.77
N ILE A 278 28.31 -0.31 -11.17
CA ILE A 278 27.92 0.58 -12.26
C ILE A 278 28.17 2.03 -11.89
N ALA A 279 27.79 2.45 -10.67
CA ALA A 279 28.07 3.80 -10.20
C ALA A 279 29.58 4.10 -10.18
N LYS A 280 30.42 3.14 -9.78
CA LYS A 280 31.89 3.27 -9.85
C LYS A 280 32.36 3.44 -11.30
N GLN A 281 31.87 2.59 -12.20
CA GLN A 281 32.22 2.66 -13.62
C GLN A 281 31.86 4.03 -14.22
N ILE A 282 30.68 4.55 -13.90
CA ILE A 282 30.21 5.88 -14.34
C ILE A 282 31.11 7.01 -13.83
N LEU A 283 31.49 7.01 -12.55
CA LEU A 283 32.34 8.08 -11.99
C LEU A 283 33.81 7.98 -12.41
N ASN A 284 34.28 6.79 -12.77
CA ASN A 284 35.64 6.57 -13.26
C ASN A 284 35.78 6.93 -14.75
N ASP A 285 34.68 6.93 -15.50
CA ASP A 285 34.65 7.34 -16.90
C ASP A 285 34.42 8.86 -17.00
N ASN A 286 35.40 9.58 -17.58
CA ASN A 286 35.33 11.04 -17.65
C ASN A 286 34.17 11.54 -18.50
N ASP A 287 33.86 10.88 -19.63
CA ASP A 287 32.79 11.33 -20.53
C ASP A 287 31.42 11.14 -19.88
N LEU A 288 31.20 9.98 -19.26
CA LEU A 288 29.95 9.71 -18.53
C LEU A 288 29.80 10.63 -17.31
N LYS A 289 30.87 10.83 -16.55
CA LYS A 289 30.88 11.72 -15.39
C LYS A 289 30.53 13.16 -15.76
N GLN A 290 30.93 13.64 -16.95
CA GLN A 290 30.59 14.99 -17.37
C GLN A 290 29.10 15.18 -17.67
N LYS A 291 28.41 14.13 -18.15
CA LYS A 291 26.97 14.14 -18.41
C LYS A 291 26.12 14.31 -17.13
N LEU A 292 26.68 14.05 -15.95
CA LEU A 292 25.95 14.15 -14.68
C LEU A 292 25.83 15.59 -14.21
N ASN A 293 24.60 16.01 -13.89
CA ASN A 293 24.33 17.24 -13.15
C ASN A 293 24.25 16.98 -11.63
N GLY A 294 23.98 18.01 -10.83
CA GLY A 294 23.90 17.87 -9.38
C GLY A 294 22.80 16.93 -8.87
N TYR A 295 21.65 16.89 -9.56
CA TYR A 295 20.55 15.99 -9.22
C TYR A 295 20.93 14.53 -9.50
N ASP A 296 21.56 14.27 -10.64
CA ASP A 296 22.03 12.96 -11.05
C ASP A 296 23.07 12.41 -10.08
N LEU A 297 24.04 13.25 -9.69
CA LEU A 297 25.07 12.92 -8.69
C LEU A 297 24.44 12.57 -7.33
N ALA A 298 23.49 13.38 -6.85
CA ALA A 298 22.80 13.11 -5.59
C ALA A 298 21.99 11.80 -5.64
N ARG A 299 21.39 11.48 -6.79
CA ARG A 299 20.67 10.22 -7.02
C ARG A 299 21.64 9.03 -7.05
N LEU A 300 22.78 9.15 -7.75
CA LEU A 300 23.82 8.12 -7.84
C LEU A 300 24.42 7.76 -6.48
N GLY A 301 24.71 8.78 -5.66
CA GLY A 301 25.25 8.59 -4.31
C GLY A 301 24.23 8.16 -3.26
N LYS A 302 22.92 8.19 -3.54
CA LYS A 302 21.85 8.03 -2.54
C LYS A 302 21.95 6.72 -1.74
N ASN A 303 22.24 5.60 -2.39
CA ASN A 303 22.22 4.27 -1.76
C ASN A 303 23.62 3.76 -1.38
N HIS A 304 24.68 4.41 -1.88
CA HIS A 304 26.04 3.90 -1.80
C HIS A 304 26.95 4.91 -1.10
N LEU A 305 27.35 4.63 0.15
CA LEU A 305 28.21 5.52 0.93
C LEU A 305 29.56 5.79 0.24
N GLU A 306 30.10 4.78 -0.44
CA GLU A 306 31.37 4.91 -1.18
C GLU A 306 31.26 5.94 -2.32
N ILE A 307 30.22 5.82 -3.16
CA ILE A 307 29.94 6.76 -4.25
C ILE A 307 29.65 8.15 -3.68
N ALA A 308 28.87 8.24 -2.61
CA ALA A 308 28.57 9.52 -1.98
C ALA A 308 29.84 10.20 -1.46
N ASN A 309 30.77 9.47 -0.84
CA ASN A 309 32.05 10.00 -0.42
C ASN A 309 32.92 10.43 -1.61
N GLN A 310 32.93 9.65 -2.70
CA GLN A 310 33.67 10.01 -3.91
C GLN A 310 33.16 11.33 -4.50
N ILE A 311 31.84 11.47 -4.67
CA ILE A 311 31.20 12.71 -5.13
C ILE A 311 31.50 13.87 -4.19
N PHE A 312 31.43 13.62 -2.88
CA PHE A 312 31.57 14.64 -1.85
C PHE A 312 33.01 15.17 -1.69
N ASN A 313 34.00 14.31 -1.95
CA ASN A 313 35.42 14.64 -1.85
C ASN A 313 36.03 15.16 -3.16
N ASP A 314 35.39 14.92 -4.30
CA ASP A 314 35.78 15.50 -5.58
C ASP A 314 35.25 16.94 -5.69
N ASN A 315 36.15 17.92 -5.73
CA ASN A 315 35.78 19.34 -5.79
C ASN A 315 34.94 19.69 -7.03
N ASN A 316 35.22 19.09 -8.19
CA ASN A 316 34.49 19.40 -9.42
C ASN A 316 33.06 18.85 -9.37
N LEU A 317 32.88 17.64 -8.85
CA LEU A 317 31.55 17.05 -8.67
C LEU A 317 30.75 17.77 -7.59
N LYS A 318 31.41 18.13 -6.48
CA LYS A 318 30.81 18.88 -5.39
C LYS A 318 30.29 20.25 -5.83
N LEU A 319 31.00 20.95 -6.72
CA LEU A 319 30.56 22.24 -7.28
C LEU A 319 29.26 22.14 -8.08
N LYS A 320 28.95 20.96 -8.65
CA LYS A 320 27.66 20.72 -9.34
C LYS A 320 26.49 20.57 -8.36
N LEU A 321 26.75 20.35 -7.06
CA LEU A 321 25.71 20.13 -6.05
C LEU A 321 25.25 21.46 -5.44
N ASN A 322 23.98 21.83 -5.69
CA ASN A 322 23.31 22.84 -4.88
C ASN A 322 22.98 22.29 -3.47
N ILE A 323 22.48 23.17 -2.60
CA ILE A 323 22.19 22.79 -1.20
C ILE A 323 21.18 21.64 -1.07
N HIS A 324 20.18 21.61 -1.95
CA HIS A 324 19.17 20.57 -1.99
C HIS A 324 19.75 19.20 -2.37
N ASN A 325 20.63 19.19 -3.39
CA ASN A 325 21.32 18.00 -3.86
C ASN A 325 22.30 17.48 -2.79
N LEU A 326 22.99 18.38 -2.06
CA LEU A 326 23.81 18.01 -0.91
C LEU A 326 22.97 17.38 0.21
N ALA A 327 21.81 17.95 0.54
CA ALA A 327 20.91 17.38 1.55
C ALA A 327 20.38 15.99 1.13
N ARG A 328 20.04 15.82 -0.14
CA ARG A 328 19.66 14.52 -0.72
C ARG A 328 20.79 13.50 -0.64
N LEU A 329 22.04 13.90 -0.89
CA LEU A 329 23.21 13.05 -0.71
C LEU A 329 23.39 12.64 0.76
N GLY A 330 23.14 13.55 1.71
CA GLY A 330 23.20 13.27 3.14
C GLY A 330 22.07 12.36 3.68
N THR A 331 21.00 12.14 2.92
CA THR A 331 19.76 11.49 3.42
C THR A 331 19.98 10.11 4.01
N ASN A 332 20.87 9.30 3.43
CA ASN A 332 21.17 7.96 3.92
C ASN A 332 22.56 7.88 4.58
N HIS A 333 23.32 8.97 4.58
CA HIS A 333 24.75 8.97 4.94
C HIS A 333 25.04 9.91 6.10
N LEU A 334 25.02 9.38 7.33
CA LEU A 334 25.16 10.16 8.57
C LEU A 334 26.40 11.08 8.56
N LYS A 335 27.55 10.59 8.09
CA LYS A 335 28.79 11.39 8.03
C LYS A 335 28.66 12.63 7.15
N ILE A 336 28.00 12.50 6.01
CA ILE A 336 27.76 13.62 5.07
C ILE A 336 26.74 14.58 5.69
N ALA A 337 25.67 14.06 6.29
CA ALA A 337 24.68 14.89 6.99
C ALA A 337 25.31 15.72 8.13
N LYS A 338 26.17 15.10 8.95
CA LYS A 338 26.93 15.80 10.01
C LYS A 338 27.81 16.90 9.44
N PHE A 339 28.53 16.62 8.34
CA PHE A 339 29.36 17.64 7.69
C PHE A 339 28.52 18.84 7.28
N ILE A 340 27.38 18.60 6.62
CA ILE A 340 26.51 19.67 6.12
C ILE A 340 26.02 20.56 7.27
N LEU A 341 25.56 19.96 8.38
CA LEU A 341 25.11 20.73 9.55
C LEU A 341 26.24 21.42 10.33
N ASN A 342 27.44 20.85 10.35
CA ASN A 342 28.58 21.46 11.04
C ASN A 342 29.23 22.59 10.22
N ASN A 343 28.99 22.64 8.91
CA ASN A 343 29.44 23.74 8.06
C ASN A 343 28.45 24.91 8.13
N ARG A 344 28.87 26.02 8.79
CA ARG A 344 28.02 27.20 8.99
C ARG A 344 27.38 27.75 7.71
N HIS A 345 28.17 27.91 6.64
CA HIS A 345 27.68 28.49 5.39
C HIS A 345 26.67 27.56 4.67
N LEU A 346 26.86 26.24 4.71
CA LEU A 346 25.88 25.30 4.17
C LEU A 346 24.61 25.27 5.04
N LYS A 347 24.79 25.21 6.36
CA LYS A 347 23.70 25.19 7.34
C LYS A 347 22.75 26.39 7.17
N GLU A 348 23.29 27.58 6.97
CA GLU A 348 22.50 28.81 6.80
C GLU A 348 21.60 28.76 5.55
N LYS A 349 22.01 28.04 4.49
CA LYS A 349 21.27 27.89 3.22
C LYS A 349 20.21 26.78 3.22
N LEU A 350 20.17 25.92 4.23
CA LEU A 350 19.17 24.84 4.31
C LEU A 350 17.77 25.41 4.52
N TYR A 351 16.77 24.82 3.87
CA TYR A 351 15.35 25.08 4.13
C TYR A 351 14.67 23.87 4.78
N GLY A 352 13.41 24.03 5.18
CA GLY A 352 12.66 23.00 5.90
C GLY A 352 12.72 21.61 5.25
N HIS A 353 12.49 21.51 3.94
CA HIS A 353 12.59 20.25 3.22
C HIS A 353 14.01 19.63 3.25
N ASP A 354 15.06 20.45 3.13
CA ASP A 354 16.44 19.95 3.16
C ASP A 354 16.80 19.39 4.54
N LEU A 355 16.32 20.05 5.60
CA LEU A 355 16.47 19.59 6.98
C LEU A 355 15.77 18.23 7.19
N VAL A 356 14.57 18.05 6.63
CA VAL A 356 13.87 16.75 6.65
C VAL A 356 14.70 15.69 5.95
N GLN A 357 15.25 15.98 4.77
CA GLN A 357 16.08 15.01 4.04
C GLN A 357 17.28 14.56 4.88
N LEU A 358 17.96 15.49 5.55
CA LEU A 358 19.07 15.19 6.45
C LEU A 358 18.65 14.41 7.71
N GLY A 359 17.51 14.75 8.31
CA GLY A 359 17.11 14.24 9.62
C GLY A 359 16.27 12.96 9.61
N LYS A 360 15.45 12.71 8.59
CA LYS A 360 14.40 11.67 8.62
C LYS A 360 14.88 10.23 8.85
N ASN A 361 16.14 9.95 8.52
CA ASN A 361 16.74 8.62 8.70
C ASN A 361 17.76 8.58 9.85
N HIS A 362 18.10 9.74 10.43
CA HIS A 362 19.23 9.90 11.34
C HIS A 362 18.76 10.60 12.61
N LEU A 363 18.44 9.82 13.65
CA LEU A 363 17.96 10.35 14.94
C LEU A 363 18.86 11.46 15.51
N GLU A 364 20.18 11.28 15.42
CA GLU A 364 21.15 12.27 15.91
C GLU A 364 21.05 13.60 15.15
N ILE A 365 20.89 13.54 13.82
CA ILE A 365 20.75 14.72 12.97
C ILE A 365 19.42 15.42 13.24
N ALA A 366 18.32 14.66 13.35
CA ALA A 366 17.03 15.22 13.73
C ALA A 366 17.09 15.95 15.08
N LYS A 367 17.76 15.38 16.09
CA LYS A 367 18.00 16.05 17.38
C LYS A 367 18.81 17.34 17.22
N GLN A 368 19.89 17.29 16.43
CA GLN A 368 20.71 18.47 16.16
C GLN A 368 19.91 19.60 15.49
N ILE A 369 19.02 19.26 14.55
CA ILE A 369 18.13 20.22 13.88
C ILE A 369 17.18 20.87 14.89
N LEU A 370 16.54 20.07 15.76
CA LEU A 370 15.59 20.61 16.75
C LEU A 370 16.25 21.39 17.88
N ASN A 371 17.52 21.11 18.19
CA ASN A 371 18.28 21.85 19.20
C ASN A 371 18.87 23.17 18.69
N ASP A 372 18.95 23.37 17.37
CA ASP A 372 19.41 24.64 16.77
C ASP A 372 18.21 25.54 16.49
N ASN A 373 18.08 26.63 17.24
CA ASN A 373 16.97 27.58 17.12
C ASN A 373 16.80 28.15 15.70
N ASN A 374 17.91 28.38 14.97
CA ASN A 374 17.84 28.92 13.61
C ASN A 374 17.32 27.88 12.63
N LEU A 375 17.61 26.60 12.85
CA LEU A 375 17.14 25.52 11.98
C LEU A 375 15.70 25.16 12.28
N LYS A 376 15.33 25.00 13.56
CA LYS A 376 13.98 24.60 13.96
C LYS A 376 12.92 25.65 13.58
N GLN A 377 13.30 26.93 13.52
CA GLN A 377 12.42 28.00 13.04
C GLN A 377 12.02 27.81 11.56
N LYS A 378 12.87 27.17 10.74
CA LYS A 378 12.62 26.92 9.31
C LYS A 378 11.70 25.73 9.03
N LEU A 379 11.32 24.98 10.06
CA LEU A 379 10.44 23.82 9.93
C LEU A 379 8.97 24.25 10.02
N ASP A 380 8.13 23.77 9.12
CA ASP A 380 6.67 23.83 9.21
C ASP A 380 6.08 22.53 9.79
N GLY A 381 4.75 22.45 9.91
CA GLY A 381 4.06 21.26 10.42
C GLY A 381 4.36 19.98 9.61
N TRP A 382 4.44 20.08 8.29
CA TRP A 382 4.77 18.93 7.42
C TRP A 382 6.21 18.47 7.62
N ASN A 383 7.15 19.40 7.78
CA ASN A 383 8.54 19.07 8.07
C ASN A 383 8.70 18.38 9.44
N LEU A 384 7.99 18.88 10.45
CA LEU A 384 7.99 18.31 11.80
C LEU A 384 7.42 16.90 11.79
N GLU A 385 6.32 16.67 11.06
CA GLU A 385 5.75 15.34 10.86
C GLU A 385 6.76 14.37 10.25
N GLU A 386 7.35 14.73 9.11
CA GLU A 386 8.26 13.83 8.40
C GLU A 386 9.57 13.55 9.19
N LEU A 387 10.06 14.51 9.98
CA LEU A 387 11.17 14.28 10.91
C LEU A 387 10.78 13.33 12.06
N GLY A 388 9.56 13.44 12.58
CA GLY A 388 9.05 12.63 13.69
C GLY A 388 8.62 11.22 13.31
N LYS A 389 8.20 10.99 12.05
CA LYS A 389 7.56 9.76 11.57
C LYS A 389 8.32 8.46 11.84
N ARG A 390 9.66 8.53 11.91
CA ARG A 390 10.54 7.37 12.16
C ARG A 390 11.17 7.38 13.55
N HIS A 391 10.94 8.42 14.34
CA HIS A 391 11.71 8.71 15.55
C HIS A 391 10.80 9.19 16.68
N LEU A 392 10.34 8.24 17.51
CA LEU A 392 9.46 8.53 18.64
C LEU A 392 10.00 9.62 19.59
N GLY A 393 11.30 9.60 19.87
CA GLY A 393 11.95 10.60 20.71
C GLY A 393 11.92 12.01 20.11
N ILE A 394 11.93 12.14 18.78
CA ILE A 394 11.79 13.41 18.06
C ILE A 394 10.36 13.93 18.20
N VAL A 395 9.35 13.07 18.06
CA VAL A 395 7.95 13.44 18.30
C VAL A 395 7.76 13.97 19.72
N LYS A 396 8.28 13.27 20.74
CA LYS A 396 8.22 13.76 22.13
C LYS A 396 8.85 15.15 22.25
N GLN A 397 10.04 15.34 21.68
CA GLN A 397 10.73 16.63 21.71
C GLN A 397 9.89 17.75 21.06
N ILE A 398 9.31 17.49 19.88
CA ILE A 398 8.44 18.43 19.16
C ILE A 398 7.22 18.80 20.02
N LEU A 399 6.56 17.80 20.61
CA LEU A 399 5.37 17.98 21.45
C LEU A 399 5.68 18.62 22.82
N THR A 400 6.95 18.77 23.19
CA THR A 400 7.36 19.47 24.43
C THR A 400 7.98 20.84 24.18
N ASP A 401 8.31 21.21 22.93
CA ASP A 401 8.89 22.51 22.60
C ASP A 401 7.80 23.53 22.25
N ASP A 402 7.63 24.54 23.09
CA ASP A 402 6.62 25.59 22.95
C ASP A 402 6.76 26.42 21.66
N ASN A 403 7.92 26.38 20.98
CA ASN A 403 8.11 27.05 19.69
C ASN A 403 7.71 26.18 18.49
N LEU A 404 7.61 24.85 18.69
CA LEU A 404 7.31 23.89 17.63
C LEU A 404 5.86 23.44 17.69
N LYS A 405 5.30 23.24 18.89
CA LYS A 405 3.89 22.86 19.08
C LYS A 405 2.91 23.74 18.30
N PRO A 406 3.03 25.09 18.27
CA PRO A 406 2.07 25.94 17.56
C PRO A 406 2.08 25.76 16.03
N LYS A 407 3.12 25.11 15.48
CA LYS A 407 3.23 24.84 14.04
C LYS A 407 2.52 23.55 13.61
N LEU A 408 2.02 22.78 14.58
CA LEU A 408 1.32 21.53 14.32
C LEU A 408 -0.16 21.78 14.05
N HIS A 409 -0.67 21.14 13.03
CA HIS A 409 -2.10 21.07 12.73
C HIS A 409 -2.68 19.74 13.20
N ASP A 410 -4.01 19.63 13.17
CA ASP A 410 -4.75 18.45 13.63
C ASP A 410 -4.30 17.14 12.97
N TRP A 411 -4.00 17.16 11.67
CA TRP A 411 -3.49 16.01 10.92
C TRP A 411 -2.09 15.59 11.36
N ASN A 412 -1.21 16.53 11.74
CA ASN A 412 0.11 16.19 12.29
C ASN A 412 -0.03 15.46 13.62
N LEU A 413 -0.89 15.99 14.50
CA LEU A 413 -1.17 15.40 15.81
C LEU A 413 -1.80 14.01 15.66
N ALA A 414 -2.72 13.82 14.72
CA ALA A 414 -3.27 12.50 14.42
C ALA A 414 -2.20 11.52 13.92
N THR A 415 -1.35 11.93 12.97
CA THR A 415 -0.24 11.10 12.50
C THR A 415 0.67 10.67 13.66
N PHE A 416 1.00 11.59 14.56
CA PHE A 416 1.80 11.29 15.74
C PHE A 416 1.09 10.35 16.73
N GLY A 417 -0.15 10.67 17.10
CA GLY A 417 -0.96 9.89 18.04
C GLY A 417 -1.26 8.48 17.54
N ASN A 418 -1.55 8.31 16.25
CA ASN A 418 -1.84 6.99 15.66
C ASN A 418 -0.65 6.03 15.73
N ASN A 419 0.58 6.55 15.74
CA ASN A 419 1.77 5.72 15.70
C ASN A 419 2.15 5.14 17.07
N ASP A 420 1.85 5.83 18.17
CA ASP A 420 2.28 5.45 19.52
C ASP A 420 1.31 5.90 20.64
N LEU A 421 1.04 4.99 21.58
CA LEU A 421 0.09 5.20 22.68
C LEU A 421 0.53 6.33 23.63
N GLU A 422 1.82 6.38 23.97
CA GLU A 422 2.31 7.38 24.93
C GLU A 422 2.32 8.78 24.30
N ILE A 423 2.55 8.86 23.00
CA ILE A 423 2.38 10.11 22.24
C ILE A 423 0.92 10.55 22.22
N ALA A 424 -0.01 9.63 21.98
CA ALA A 424 -1.44 9.96 22.02
C ALA A 424 -1.83 10.52 23.39
N LYS A 425 -1.37 9.92 24.50
CA LYS A 425 -1.58 10.48 25.85
C LYS A 425 -1.01 11.89 25.99
N LEU A 426 0.25 12.09 25.60
CA LEU A 426 0.90 13.41 25.65
C LEU A 426 0.14 14.49 24.89
N ILE A 427 -0.46 14.15 23.74
CA ILE A 427 -1.28 15.09 22.97
C ILE A 427 -2.57 15.44 23.72
N LEU A 428 -3.24 14.45 24.32
CA LEU A 428 -4.52 14.65 25.00
C LEU A 428 -4.39 15.31 26.38
N ASP A 429 -3.26 15.10 27.05
CA ASP A 429 -2.96 15.71 28.34
C ASP A 429 -2.59 17.21 28.20
N ASP A 430 -2.13 17.64 27.02
CA ASP A 430 -1.82 19.05 26.72
C ASP A 430 -3.06 19.81 26.23
N ASN A 431 -3.54 20.76 27.04
CA ASN A 431 -4.74 21.55 26.76
C ASN A 431 -4.66 22.38 25.46
N ASN A 432 -3.47 22.76 25.00
CA ASN A 432 -3.32 23.53 23.77
C ASN A 432 -3.36 22.60 22.56
N LEU A 433 -2.64 21.47 22.62
CA LEU A 433 -2.63 20.49 21.54
C LEU A 433 -4.00 19.84 21.33
N LYS A 434 -4.69 19.47 22.41
CA LYS A 434 -6.02 18.86 22.28
C LYS A 434 -7.06 19.80 21.65
N LYS A 435 -6.95 21.12 21.87
CA LYS A 435 -7.82 22.13 21.22
C LYS A 435 -7.59 22.25 19.72
N THR A 436 -6.40 21.88 19.25
CA THR A 436 -6.08 21.86 17.81
C THR A 436 -6.75 20.69 17.11
N LEU A 437 -7.11 19.60 17.81
CA LEU A 437 -7.73 18.43 17.20
C LEU A 437 -9.17 18.71 16.77
N SER A 438 -9.48 18.42 15.51
CA SER A 438 -10.86 18.20 15.07
C SER A 438 -11.39 16.89 15.67
N GLY A 439 -12.71 16.77 15.87
CA GLY A 439 -13.26 15.54 16.44
C GLY A 439 -13.10 14.32 15.53
N TRP A 440 -13.02 14.51 14.21
CA TRP A 440 -12.55 13.45 13.29
C TRP A 440 -11.17 12.93 13.72
N LYS A 441 -10.18 13.83 13.85
CA LYS A 441 -8.79 13.44 14.14
C LYS A 441 -8.65 12.86 15.54
N LEU A 442 -9.41 13.36 16.49
CA LEU A 442 -9.53 12.78 17.83
C LEU A 442 -10.08 11.34 17.79
N SER A 443 -11.10 11.09 16.97
CA SER A 443 -11.65 9.74 16.77
C SER A 443 -10.66 8.79 16.11
N GLU A 444 -9.87 9.29 15.15
CA GLU A 444 -8.82 8.52 14.47
C GLU A 444 -7.75 8.03 15.46
N ILE A 445 -7.32 8.90 16.40
CA ILE A 445 -6.39 8.54 17.47
C ILE A 445 -7.03 7.52 18.43
N GLY A 446 -8.29 7.73 18.82
CA GLY A 446 -9.03 6.81 19.68
C GLY A 446 -9.17 5.41 19.08
N ALA A 447 -9.48 5.32 17.80
CA ALA A 447 -9.64 4.05 17.08
C ALA A 447 -8.35 3.23 17.00
N ASN A 448 -7.18 3.88 17.08
CA ASN A 448 -5.89 3.20 17.09
C ASN A 448 -5.47 2.68 18.47
N HIS A 449 -6.07 3.19 19.56
CA HIS A 449 -5.66 2.87 20.93
C HIS A 449 -6.84 2.79 21.90
N LEU A 450 -7.22 1.58 22.32
CA LEU A 450 -8.32 1.35 23.29
C LEU A 450 -8.22 2.19 24.57
N ALA A 451 -7.03 2.32 25.14
CA ALA A 451 -6.84 3.14 26.34
C ALA A 451 -7.18 4.61 26.09
N ILE A 452 -6.85 5.13 24.91
CA ILE A 452 -7.16 6.50 24.48
C ILE A 452 -8.64 6.66 24.19
N ALA A 453 -9.27 5.71 23.50
CA ALA A 453 -10.72 5.71 23.31
C ALA A 453 -11.46 5.83 24.65
N LYS A 454 -11.10 5.00 25.64
CA LYS A 454 -11.66 5.08 27.00
C LYS A 454 -11.39 6.44 27.67
N GLN A 455 -10.17 6.98 27.53
CA GLN A 455 -9.83 8.31 28.05
C GLN A 455 -10.71 9.40 27.43
N ILE A 456 -10.87 9.39 26.10
CA ILE A 456 -11.69 10.36 25.36
C ILE A 456 -13.13 10.36 25.88
N MET A 457 -13.73 9.18 26.09
CA MET A 457 -15.12 9.09 26.57
C MET A 457 -15.30 9.47 28.04
N ASN A 458 -14.24 9.35 28.85
CA ASN A 458 -14.27 9.72 30.27
C ASN A 458 -13.92 11.19 30.53
N ASP A 459 -13.32 11.89 29.56
CA ASP A 459 -13.00 13.32 29.65
C ASP A 459 -14.07 14.17 28.96
N SER A 460 -14.88 14.86 29.76
CA SER A 460 -15.95 15.75 29.25
C SER A 460 -15.47 16.84 28.28
N SER A 461 -14.22 17.28 28.38
CA SER A 461 -13.65 18.26 27.45
C SER A 461 -13.35 17.67 26.08
N LEU A 462 -12.90 16.41 26.03
CA LEU A 462 -12.66 15.68 24.78
C LEU A 462 -13.97 15.25 24.13
N VAL A 463 -14.95 14.81 24.93
CA VAL A 463 -16.31 14.51 24.44
C VAL A 463 -16.94 15.74 23.77
N LYS A 464 -16.76 16.94 24.31
CA LYS A 464 -17.25 18.18 23.68
C LYS A 464 -16.63 18.45 22.31
N ILE A 465 -15.35 18.11 22.12
CA ILE A 465 -14.69 18.24 20.80
C ILE A 465 -15.37 17.32 19.78
N LEU A 466 -15.73 16.10 20.18
CA LEU A 466 -16.49 15.17 19.34
C LEU A 466 -17.91 15.69 19.05
N ASP A 467 -18.62 16.15 20.08
CA ASP A 467 -20.01 16.62 19.96
C ASP A 467 -20.12 17.84 19.01
N ASN A 468 -19.11 18.72 19.02
CA ASN A 468 -19.03 19.87 18.10
C ASN A 468 -18.77 19.47 16.63
N SER A 469 -18.37 18.22 16.39
CA SER A 469 -17.97 17.72 15.08
C SER A 469 -18.93 16.66 14.52
N GLU A 470 -20.17 16.62 15.02
CA GLU A 470 -21.22 15.62 14.72
C GLU A 470 -21.20 14.41 15.67
N GLN A 471 -22.39 14.02 16.14
CA GLN A 471 -22.64 12.92 17.10
C GLN A 471 -22.07 11.57 16.65
N TYR A 472 -21.82 11.45 15.35
CA TYR A 472 -21.19 10.33 14.67
C TYR A 472 -19.87 9.88 15.30
N TYR A 473 -18.89 10.77 15.49
CA TYR A 473 -17.56 10.36 15.94
C TYR A 473 -17.52 9.81 17.37
N LYS A 474 -18.42 10.31 18.22
CA LYS A 474 -18.62 9.80 19.57
C LYS A 474 -19.19 8.39 19.56
N ASN A 475 -20.14 8.13 18.66
CA ASN A 475 -20.67 6.79 18.45
C ASN A 475 -19.53 5.85 18.04
N CYS A 476 -18.72 6.19 17.03
CA CYS A 476 -17.56 5.38 16.61
C CYS A 476 -16.64 4.95 17.77
N ILE A 477 -16.34 5.86 18.70
CA ILE A 477 -15.44 5.55 19.83
C ILE A 477 -16.12 4.65 20.87
N LEU A 478 -17.36 4.94 21.27
CA LEU A 478 -18.14 4.11 22.22
C LEU A 478 -18.26 2.67 21.74
N ASN A 479 -18.54 2.58 20.46
CA ASN A 479 -18.66 1.38 19.69
C ASN A 479 -17.38 0.53 19.68
N TYR A 480 -16.25 1.16 19.36
CA TYR A 480 -14.93 0.53 19.44
C TYR A 480 -14.60 0.02 20.86
N ILE A 481 -14.90 0.81 21.90
CA ILE A 481 -14.71 0.40 23.29
C ILE A 481 -15.56 -0.84 23.62
N SER A 482 -16.84 -0.82 23.28
CA SER A 482 -17.78 -1.91 23.55
C SER A 482 -17.30 -3.23 22.92
N LEU A 483 -16.89 -3.17 21.65
CA LEU A 483 -16.38 -4.34 20.96
C LEU A 483 -15.07 -4.87 21.56
N ALA A 484 -14.15 -3.99 21.93
CA ALA A 484 -12.89 -4.40 22.54
C ALA A 484 -13.08 -5.02 23.93
N ASP A 485 -14.01 -4.49 24.74
CA ASP A 485 -14.37 -5.06 26.04
C ASP A 485 -15.02 -6.45 25.88
N LYS A 486 -15.86 -6.64 24.84
CA LYS A 486 -16.44 -7.94 24.51
C LYS A 486 -15.37 -8.96 24.12
N ILE A 487 -14.40 -8.58 23.28
CA ILE A 487 -13.26 -9.45 22.92
C ILE A 487 -12.47 -9.82 24.18
N GLN A 488 -12.20 -8.86 25.06
CA GLN A 488 -11.47 -9.10 26.30
C GLN A 488 -12.22 -10.07 27.22
N GLN A 489 -13.54 -9.91 27.35
CA GLN A 489 -14.39 -10.81 28.13
C GLN A 489 -14.36 -12.24 27.56
N LEU A 490 -14.56 -12.42 26.26
CA LEU A 490 -14.52 -13.73 25.60
C LEU A 490 -13.15 -14.41 25.77
N ALA A 491 -12.06 -13.63 25.69
CA ALA A 491 -10.71 -14.14 25.91
C ALA A 491 -10.48 -14.57 27.37
N LEU A 492 -10.98 -13.82 28.35
CA LEU A 492 -10.94 -14.19 29.77
C LEU A 492 -11.76 -15.47 30.02
N GLU A 493 -12.96 -15.57 29.45
CA GLU A 493 -13.79 -16.77 29.54
C GLU A 493 -13.07 -18.00 28.98
N LEU A 494 -12.37 -17.89 27.85
CA LEU A 494 -11.55 -18.97 27.27
C LEU A 494 -10.38 -19.40 28.17
N CYS A 495 -9.78 -18.44 28.88
CA CYS A 495 -8.68 -18.69 29.82
C CYS A 495 -9.15 -19.35 31.13
N HIS A 496 -10.36 -19.02 31.59
CA HIS A 496 -10.88 -19.46 32.88
C HIS A 496 -11.85 -20.64 32.82
N THR A 497 -12.25 -21.13 31.64
CA THR A 497 -13.09 -22.33 31.52
C THR A 497 -12.26 -23.62 31.66
N PRO A 498 -12.52 -24.46 32.68
CA PRO A 498 -11.89 -25.78 32.78
C PRO A 498 -12.49 -26.70 31.72
N VAL A 499 -11.63 -27.27 30.86
CA VAL A 499 -11.90 -28.34 29.88
C VAL A 499 -13.34 -28.35 29.35
N GLU A 500 -13.76 -27.27 28.69
CA GLU A 500 -15.00 -27.28 27.90
C GLU A 500 -14.85 -28.23 26.69
N PRO A 501 -15.96 -28.80 26.16
CA PRO A 501 -15.95 -29.53 24.91
C PRO A 501 -15.28 -28.72 23.80
N ASN A 502 -14.44 -29.37 22.99
CA ASN A 502 -13.62 -28.76 21.94
C ASN A 502 -14.40 -27.79 21.02
N ASN A 503 -15.72 -28.00 20.88
CA ASN A 503 -16.64 -27.19 20.08
C ASN A 503 -16.96 -25.81 20.68
N GLN A 504 -17.05 -25.65 22.01
CA GLN A 504 -17.34 -24.33 22.63
C GLN A 504 -16.13 -23.41 22.60
N ARG A 505 -14.94 -23.96 22.90
CA ARG A 505 -13.66 -23.25 22.70
C ARG A 505 -13.46 -22.81 21.26
N LYS A 506 -13.76 -23.69 20.29
CA LYS A 506 -13.68 -23.36 18.86
C LYS A 506 -14.64 -22.22 18.50
N ARG A 507 -15.89 -22.25 18.97
CA ARG A 507 -16.87 -21.18 18.76
C ARG A 507 -16.43 -19.84 19.33
N LYS A 508 -15.98 -19.80 20.60
CA LYS A 508 -15.49 -18.57 21.24
C LYS A 508 -14.26 -18.00 20.53
N ARG A 509 -13.37 -18.87 20.04
CA ARG A 509 -12.22 -18.46 19.22
C ARG A 509 -12.64 -17.85 17.89
N THR A 510 -13.57 -18.48 17.19
CA THR A 510 -14.15 -17.92 15.95
C THR A 510 -14.84 -16.58 16.21
N GLU A 511 -15.61 -16.46 17.31
CA GLU A 511 -16.23 -15.18 17.67
C GLU A 511 -15.19 -14.08 17.99
N ILE A 512 -14.07 -14.42 18.64
CA ILE A 512 -12.97 -13.47 18.83
C ILE A 512 -12.31 -13.09 17.50
N GLU A 513 -12.08 -14.05 16.61
CA GLU A 513 -11.50 -13.82 15.28
C GLU A 513 -12.42 -12.91 14.43
N ASP A 514 -13.73 -13.19 14.41
CA ASP A 514 -14.74 -12.39 13.70
C ASP A 514 -14.85 -10.97 14.28
N LEU A 515 -14.89 -10.83 15.61
CA LEU A 515 -14.94 -9.52 16.26
C LEU A 515 -13.64 -8.74 16.04
N ALA A 516 -12.47 -9.38 16.10
CA ALA A 516 -11.19 -8.72 15.90
C ALA A 516 -11.04 -8.17 14.48
N ASP A 517 -11.55 -8.88 13.47
CA ASP A 517 -11.57 -8.44 12.07
C ASP A 517 -12.45 -7.19 11.84
N HIS A 518 -13.36 -6.87 12.77
CA HIS A 518 -14.30 -5.76 12.67
C HIS A 518 -13.88 -4.54 13.53
N VAL A 519 -12.86 -4.68 14.39
CA VAL A 519 -12.50 -3.69 15.43
C VAL A 519 -11.18 -2.96 15.16
N PHE A 520 -10.24 -3.54 14.41
CA PHE A 520 -8.88 -3.01 14.33
C PHE A 520 -8.41 -2.76 12.89
N PRO A 521 -8.02 -1.52 12.53
CA PRO A 521 -7.53 -1.20 11.18
C PRO A 521 -6.11 -1.73 10.88
N SER A 522 -5.51 -2.57 11.74
CA SER A 522 -4.19 -3.18 11.50
C SER A 522 -4.08 -4.61 12.06
N PRO A 523 -4.18 -5.65 11.20
CA PRO A 523 -4.05 -7.05 11.59
C PRO A 523 -2.67 -7.42 12.19
N LYS A 524 -1.64 -6.58 12.00
CA LYS A 524 -0.24 -6.92 12.34
C LYS A 524 0.10 -6.85 13.83
N LYS A 525 -0.55 -5.97 14.62
CA LYS A 525 -0.21 -5.80 16.04
C LYS A 525 -0.94 -6.80 16.97
N ILE A 526 -2.11 -7.30 16.58
CA ILE A 526 -2.92 -8.22 17.41
C ILE A 526 -2.49 -9.67 17.29
N CYS A 527 -2.10 -10.12 16.08
CA CYS A 527 -1.47 -11.43 15.93
C CYS A 527 -0.25 -11.57 16.85
N MET A 528 0.55 -10.50 17.05
CA MET A 528 1.69 -10.52 17.96
C MET A 528 1.29 -10.53 19.44
N VAL A 529 0.31 -9.74 19.88
CA VAL A 529 -0.12 -9.70 21.29
C VAL A 529 -0.83 -11.00 21.70
N ALA A 530 -1.70 -11.54 20.82
CA ALA A 530 -2.35 -12.83 21.03
C ALA A 530 -1.32 -13.98 21.04
N GLN A 531 -0.37 -14.01 20.10
CA GLN A 531 0.70 -15.03 20.08
C GLN A 531 1.67 -14.90 21.26
N TYR A 532 1.95 -13.68 21.73
CA TYR A 532 2.81 -13.44 22.90
C TYR A 532 2.13 -13.89 24.20
N GLN A 533 0.85 -13.55 24.40
CA GLN A 533 0.08 -14.02 25.56
C GLN A 533 -0.12 -15.55 25.54
N LEU A 534 -0.30 -16.15 24.36
CA LEU A 534 -0.34 -17.61 24.20
C LEU A 534 1.02 -18.28 24.50
N ARG A 535 2.16 -17.67 24.10
CA ARG A 535 3.51 -18.18 24.44
C ARG A 535 3.84 -18.05 25.93
N VAL A 536 3.50 -16.93 26.56
CA VAL A 536 3.72 -16.71 28.00
C VAL A 536 2.89 -17.71 28.83
N THR A 537 1.68 -18.03 28.37
CA THR A 537 0.82 -19.03 29.03
C THR A 537 1.34 -20.45 28.80
N SER A 538 1.79 -20.79 27.59
CA SER A 538 2.40 -22.10 27.27
C SER A 538 3.66 -22.38 28.09
N ASN A 539 4.51 -21.36 28.29
CA ASN A 539 5.73 -21.48 29.10
C ASN A 539 5.45 -21.55 30.60
N ARG A 540 4.38 -20.90 31.11
CA ARG A 540 3.91 -21.07 32.50
C ARG A 540 3.37 -22.48 32.77
N THR A 541 2.68 -23.10 31.81
CA THR A 541 2.26 -24.51 31.93
C THR A 541 3.41 -25.50 31.90
N LYS A 542 4.53 -25.19 31.23
CA LYS A 542 5.72 -26.06 31.21
C LYS A 542 6.58 -25.96 32.48
N LEU A 543 6.60 -24.80 33.14
CA LEU A 543 7.32 -24.59 34.40
C LEU A 543 6.55 -25.09 35.64
N ASN A 544 5.23 -25.31 35.52
CA ASN A 544 4.36 -25.77 36.60
C ASN A 544 3.88 -27.22 36.44
N ALA A 545 4.43 -27.99 35.48
CA ALA A 545 4.15 -29.41 35.37
C ALA A 545 4.95 -30.17 36.44
N PRO A 546 4.33 -31.03 37.27
CA PRO A 546 5.07 -31.87 38.22
C PRO A 546 5.94 -32.89 37.46
N PRO A 547 7.05 -33.37 38.05
CA PRO A 547 7.88 -34.38 37.40
C PRO A 547 7.06 -35.66 37.20
N LEU A 548 7.14 -36.23 36.00
CA LEU A 548 6.50 -37.50 35.66
C LEU A 548 7.06 -38.60 36.57
N ASN A 549 6.19 -39.22 37.38
CA ASN A 549 6.54 -40.37 38.22
C ASN A 549 6.12 -41.69 37.56
N ASP A 550 7.03 -42.65 37.67
CA ASP A 550 7.10 -43.99 37.08
C ASP A 550 5.95 -44.94 37.44
N SER A 551 4.89 -45.03 36.62
CA SER A 551 3.97 -46.19 36.74
C SER A 551 3.38 -46.76 35.45
N ASN A 552 3.72 -46.25 34.26
CA ASN A 552 3.22 -46.80 32.99
C ASN A 552 4.28 -47.44 32.08
N VAL A 553 5.47 -47.76 32.60
CA VAL A 553 6.54 -48.40 31.80
C VAL A 553 6.44 -49.95 31.79
N ASN A 554 5.61 -50.58 32.62
CA ASN A 554 5.62 -52.05 32.78
C ASN A 554 4.45 -52.83 32.14
N GLN A 555 3.70 -52.27 31.18
CA GLN A 555 2.65 -53.01 30.46
C GLN A 555 2.83 -53.18 28.94
N ILE A 556 3.96 -52.75 28.37
CA ILE A 556 4.28 -52.99 26.93
C ILE A 556 5.63 -53.72 26.77
N ALA A 557 5.99 -54.55 27.74
CA ALA A 557 7.18 -55.40 27.68
C ALA A 557 6.87 -56.82 28.14
N ARG A 558 5.90 -57.48 27.48
CA ARG A 558 5.70 -58.94 27.55
C ARG A 558 4.72 -59.36 26.46
N GLN A 559 5.20 -59.46 25.22
CA GLN A 559 4.78 -60.44 24.20
C GLN A 559 5.48 -60.16 22.86
N VAL A 560 6.77 -60.51 22.75
CA VAL A 560 7.35 -61.10 21.53
C VAL A 560 8.51 -62.01 21.98
N LYS A 561 8.38 -63.32 21.76
CA LYS A 561 9.51 -64.27 21.74
C LYS A 561 9.93 -64.46 20.27
N PRO A 562 11.22 -64.73 19.98
CA PRO A 562 11.76 -64.72 18.63
C PRO A 562 11.67 -66.10 17.96
N ALA A 563 11.29 -66.11 16.68
CA ALA A 563 11.72 -67.04 15.64
C ALA A 563 11.58 -66.33 14.29
#